data_AF-A0AAD8Y5U6-F1
#
_entry.id   AF-A0AAD8Y5U6-F1
#
_cell.length_a   1.000
_cell.length_b   1.000
_cell.length_c   1.000
_cell.angle_alpha   90.00
_cell.angle_beta   90.00
_cell.angle_gamma   90.00
#
_symmetry.space_group_name_H-M   'P 1'
#
loop_
_entity.id
_entity.type
_entity.pdbx_description
1 polymer ?
#
loop_
_entity_poly.entity_id
_entity_poly.type
_entity_poly.pdbx_seq_one_letter_code
_entity_poly.pdbx_strand_id
1 'polypeptide(L)'
;MIAISIALVSQGVQPYDGELYMRPDSANEKVDSASSNRLWDNIFGRIFAPLTTLWIYALSTGEGYTAKCLRWSYLAKTLAPNSYNCFLFHQMVGQWYFAATRNGTMWNWWRFRKDFYWFSPAPCPVEWYEYFYVVLLVVGFSSLMNNVLPIVTDGLSKIKGIFIAVEVSDDENTGKLLAELIEGMTGIEPLMEYTLEQCGLASIGVPILVNLLNKNFSTKQRRLNITASDLVGAKTIGDMVEVVDAVKALADDQGV
;
A
#
# COMPACT_ATOMS: atom_id res chain seq x y z
N MET A 1 -6.91 21.99 6.98
CA MET A 1 -6.32 21.09 5.98
C MET A 1 -7.21 20.89 4.78
N ILE A 2 -8.39 20.25 4.87
CA ILE A 2 -9.27 20.06 3.70
C ILE A 2 -9.57 21.38 2.96
N ALA A 3 -9.96 22.45 3.65
CA ALA A 3 -10.20 23.75 3.03
C ALA A 3 -8.94 24.36 2.38
N ILE A 4 -7.76 24.14 2.97
CA ILE A 4 -6.48 24.57 2.42
C ILE A 4 -6.15 23.74 1.17
N SER A 5 -6.29 22.41 1.23
CA SER A 5 -6.13 21.51 0.08
C SER A 5 -7.09 21.87 -1.06
N ILE A 6 -8.35 22.16 -0.76
CA ILE A 6 -9.34 22.60 -1.76
C ILE A 6 -8.93 23.94 -2.37
N ALA A 7 -8.52 24.91 -1.55
CA ALA A 7 -8.04 26.21 -2.03
C ALA A 7 -6.83 26.03 -2.96
N LEU A 8 -5.88 25.17 -2.59
CA LEU A 8 -4.66 24.89 -3.36
C LEU A 8 -4.92 24.09 -4.64
N VAL A 9 -5.81 23.09 -4.60
CA VAL A 9 -6.24 22.36 -5.81
C VAL A 9 -6.99 23.30 -6.76
N SER A 10 -7.83 24.18 -6.22
CA SER A 10 -8.56 25.18 -7.01
C SER A 10 -7.61 26.21 -7.64
N GLN A 11 -6.46 26.49 -7.01
CA GLN A 11 -5.41 27.34 -7.59
C GLN A 11 -4.71 26.70 -8.80
N GLY A 12 -4.56 25.37 -8.82
CA GLY A 12 -3.96 24.67 -9.96
C GLY A 12 -4.83 24.64 -11.23
N VAL A 13 -6.12 24.97 -11.12
CA VAL A 13 -7.12 24.88 -12.21
C VAL A 13 -7.57 26.28 -12.69
N GLN A 14 -7.16 27.37 -12.03
CA GLN A 14 -7.55 28.72 -12.45
C GLN A 14 -6.77 29.17 -13.70
N PRO A 15 -7.46 29.79 -14.69
CA PRO A 15 -6.80 30.38 -15.85
C PRO A 15 -5.94 31.58 -15.42
N TYR A 16 -4.88 31.77 -16.20
CA TYR A 16 -3.67 32.61 -16.09
C TYR A 16 -3.79 34.10 -15.68
N ASP A 17 -4.93 34.54 -15.16
CA ASP A 17 -5.29 35.96 -15.08
C ASP A 17 -5.48 36.44 -13.63
N GLY A 18 -5.20 35.59 -12.63
CA GLY A 18 -5.28 35.92 -11.21
C GLY A 18 -3.92 36.18 -10.58
N GLU A 19 -3.72 37.33 -9.93
CA GLU A 19 -2.56 37.56 -9.06
C GLU A 19 -2.56 36.55 -7.90
N LEU A 20 -1.53 35.71 -7.85
CA LEU A 20 -1.38 34.63 -6.88
C LEU A 20 -0.27 34.98 -5.88
N TYR A 21 -0.61 35.06 -4.59
CA TYR A 21 0.33 35.46 -3.53
C TYR A 21 1.57 34.55 -3.37
N MET A 22 1.53 33.30 -3.86
CA MET A 22 2.61 32.33 -3.64
C MET A 22 3.21 31.74 -4.93
N ARG A 23 2.51 31.75 -6.07
CA ARG A 23 3.03 31.17 -7.33
C ARG A 23 3.82 32.25 -8.09
N PRO A 24 5.06 31.97 -8.54
CA PRO A 24 5.82 32.94 -9.33
C PRO A 24 5.08 33.31 -10.62
N ASP A 25 5.10 34.58 -11.02
CA ASP A 25 4.44 35.05 -12.25
C ASP A 25 4.97 34.34 -13.50
N SER A 26 6.25 33.98 -13.50
CA SER A 26 6.88 33.19 -14.56
C SER A 26 6.35 31.75 -14.67
N ALA A 27 5.68 31.24 -13.64
CA ALA A 27 4.97 29.96 -13.67
C ALA A 27 3.54 30.10 -14.23
N ASN A 28 3.07 31.33 -14.47
CA ASN A 28 1.77 31.66 -15.09
C ASN A 28 1.89 32.04 -16.57
N GLU A 29 3.06 31.84 -17.21
CA GLU A 29 3.22 32.12 -18.64
C GLU A 29 2.87 30.90 -19.51
N LYS A 30 2.21 31.15 -20.66
CA LYS A 30 1.86 30.14 -21.67
C LYS A 30 3.05 29.63 -22.49
N VAL A 31 4.22 30.28 -22.38
CA VAL A 31 5.44 29.94 -23.12
C VAL A 31 6.45 29.33 -22.14
N ASP A 32 7.15 28.28 -22.58
CA ASP A 32 7.87 27.26 -21.76
C ASP A 32 8.38 27.73 -20.38
N SER A 33 7.54 27.48 -19.38
CA SER A 33 7.80 27.67 -17.95
C SER A 33 8.08 26.35 -17.22
N ALA A 34 8.41 25.26 -17.95
CA ALA A 34 8.50 23.91 -17.37
C ALA A 34 9.47 23.81 -16.18
N SER A 35 10.59 24.56 -16.23
CA SER A 35 11.55 24.65 -15.12
C SER A 35 10.99 25.40 -13.92
N SER A 36 10.28 26.51 -14.14
CA SER A 36 9.64 27.31 -13.07
C SER A 36 8.50 26.56 -12.41
N ASN A 37 7.64 25.90 -13.18
CA ASN A 37 6.56 25.04 -12.67
C ASN A 37 7.16 23.88 -11.85
N ARG A 38 8.16 23.18 -12.37
CA ARG A 38 8.79 22.07 -11.67
C ARG A 38 9.49 22.50 -10.38
N LEU A 39 10.15 23.64 -10.36
CA LEU A 39 10.78 24.20 -9.16
C LEU A 39 9.72 24.61 -8.13
N TRP A 40 8.64 25.25 -8.59
CA TRP A 40 7.51 25.62 -7.76
C TRP A 40 6.84 24.39 -7.14
N ASP A 41 6.49 23.38 -7.94
CA ASP A 41 5.90 22.12 -7.48
C ASP A 41 6.79 21.40 -6.45
N ASN A 42 8.13 21.48 -6.63
CA ASN A 42 9.08 20.90 -5.69
C ASN A 42 9.09 21.63 -4.34
N ILE A 43 9.15 22.97 -4.36
CA ILE A 43 9.13 23.80 -3.15
C ILE A 43 7.80 23.63 -2.43
N PHE A 44 6.71 23.68 -3.18
CA PHE A 44 5.35 23.57 -2.67
C PHE A 44 5.09 22.20 -2.05
N GLY A 45 5.52 21.11 -2.69
CA GLY A 45 5.48 19.77 -2.11
C GLY A 45 6.24 19.68 -0.78
N ARG A 46 7.43 20.29 -0.68
CA ARG A 46 8.22 20.31 0.56
C ARG A 46 7.57 21.12 1.68
N ILE A 47 6.89 22.22 1.37
CA ILE A 47 6.13 23.01 2.36
C ILE A 47 4.90 22.22 2.84
N PHE A 48 4.27 21.45 1.94
CA PHE A 48 3.07 20.72 2.29
C PHE A 48 3.33 19.41 3.02
N ALA A 49 4.52 18.81 2.85
CA ALA A 49 4.93 17.62 3.59
C ALA A 49 4.75 17.76 5.12
N PRO A 50 5.30 18.77 5.82
CA PRO A 50 5.11 18.91 7.27
C PRO A 50 3.65 19.15 7.69
N LEU A 51 2.87 19.89 6.87
CA LEU A 51 1.45 20.08 7.12
C LEU A 51 0.66 18.77 7.00
N THR A 52 1.02 17.94 6.02
CA THR A 52 0.44 16.60 5.84
C THR A 52 0.82 15.70 7.01
N THR A 53 2.07 15.74 7.46
CA THR A 53 2.53 14.97 8.63
C THR A 53 1.74 15.34 9.88
N LEU A 54 1.56 16.64 10.17
CA LEU A 54 0.74 17.09 11.30
C LEU A 54 -0.72 16.64 11.17
N TRP A 55 -1.26 16.66 9.96
CA TRP A 55 -2.61 16.19 9.69
C TRP A 55 -2.76 14.67 9.87
N ILE A 56 -1.79 13.88 9.41
CA ILE A 56 -1.75 12.42 9.62
C ILE A 56 -1.60 12.10 11.10
N TYR A 57 -0.77 12.85 11.83
CA TYR A 57 -0.66 12.74 13.28
C TYR A 57 -1.99 13.05 13.98
N ALA A 58 -2.67 14.13 13.59
CA ALA A 58 -3.99 14.44 14.14
C ALA A 58 -5.01 13.34 13.80
N LEU A 59 -4.96 12.78 12.59
CA LEU A 59 -5.81 11.65 12.20
C LEU A 59 -5.53 10.38 13.01
N SER A 60 -4.27 10.09 13.37
CA SER A 60 -3.92 8.89 14.13
C SER A 60 -4.44 8.93 15.58
N THR A 61 -4.73 10.12 16.12
CA THR A 61 -5.45 10.24 17.41
C THR A 61 -6.87 9.70 17.36
N GLY A 62 -7.45 9.51 16.16
CA GLY A 62 -8.82 9.04 15.96
C GLY A 62 -9.90 10.11 16.23
N GLU A 63 -9.49 11.33 16.58
CA GLU A 63 -10.38 12.43 16.96
C GLU A 63 -10.60 13.46 15.84
N GLY A 64 -11.69 14.21 15.95
CA GLY A 64 -12.04 15.30 15.02
C GLY A 64 -12.89 14.92 13.82
N TYR A 65 -13.33 15.92 13.06
CA TYR A 65 -14.30 15.75 11.96
C TYR A 65 -13.77 14.86 10.84
N THR A 66 -12.50 15.03 10.45
CA THR A 66 -11.89 14.22 9.38
C THR A 66 -11.87 12.75 9.75
N ALA A 67 -11.44 12.41 10.97
CA ALA A 67 -11.42 11.02 11.45
C ALA A 67 -12.84 10.43 11.51
N LYS A 68 -13.84 11.21 11.95
CA LYS A 68 -15.25 10.80 11.96
C LYS A 68 -15.78 10.52 10.55
N CYS A 69 -15.45 11.37 9.56
CA CYS A 69 -15.83 11.14 8.17
C CYS A 69 -15.16 9.89 7.57
N LEU A 70 -13.86 9.70 7.80
CA LEU A 70 -13.11 8.55 7.30
C LEU A 70 -13.53 7.22 7.97
N ARG A 71 -14.06 7.29 9.19
CA ARG A 71 -14.66 6.15 9.91
C ARG A 71 -16.01 5.69 9.34
N TRP A 72 -16.56 6.38 8.35
CA TRP A 72 -17.80 5.94 7.72
C TRP A 72 -17.69 4.48 7.25
N SER A 73 -18.68 3.67 7.62
CA SER A 73 -18.63 2.21 7.46
C SER A 73 -18.35 1.77 6.03
N TYR A 74 -18.89 2.48 5.04
CA TYR A 74 -18.63 2.19 3.63
C TYR A 74 -17.16 2.44 3.25
N LEU A 75 -16.61 3.60 3.63
CA LEU A 75 -15.19 3.92 3.41
C LEU A 75 -14.28 2.92 4.11
N ALA A 76 -14.51 2.66 5.40
CA ALA A 76 -13.63 1.84 6.21
C ALA A 76 -13.74 0.33 5.93
N LYS A 77 -14.94 -0.19 5.67
CA LYS A 77 -15.16 -1.64 5.49
C LYS A 77 -15.25 -2.08 4.05
N THR A 78 -15.64 -1.20 3.13
CA THR A 78 -15.82 -1.57 1.72
C THR A 78 -14.68 -1.06 0.85
N LEU A 79 -14.32 0.22 0.97
CA LEU A 79 -13.31 0.82 0.09
C LEU A 79 -11.87 0.66 0.59
N ALA A 80 -11.63 0.82 1.90
CA ALA A 80 -10.28 0.76 2.47
C ALA A 80 -9.56 -0.58 2.21
N PRO A 81 -10.21 -1.77 2.27
CA PRO A 81 -9.55 -3.04 1.95
C PRO A 81 -9.05 -3.14 0.50
N ASN A 82 -9.59 -2.32 -0.42
CA ASN A 82 -9.14 -2.31 -1.82
C ASN A 82 -7.97 -1.36 -2.06
N SER A 83 -7.63 -0.48 -1.11
CA SER A 83 -6.67 0.62 -1.31
C SER A 83 -5.28 0.15 -1.75
N TYR A 84 -4.77 -0.93 -1.17
CA TYR A 84 -3.47 -1.50 -1.54
C TYR A 84 -3.48 -2.07 -2.97
N ASN A 85 -4.50 -2.85 -3.32
CA ASN A 85 -4.66 -3.36 -4.68
C ASN A 85 -4.88 -2.22 -5.69
N CYS A 86 -5.58 -1.15 -5.31
CA CYS A 86 -5.70 0.04 -6.16
C CYS A 86 -4.31 0.64 -6.42
N PHE A 87 -3.46 0.76 -5.39
CA PHE A 87 -2.08 1.22 -5.57
C PHE A 87 -1.26 0.29 -6.50
N LEU A 88 -1.44 -1.03 -6.42
CA LEU A 88 -0.72 -1.95 -7.31
C LEU A 88 -1.26 -1.94 -8.76
N PHE A 89 -2.58 -1.89 -8.93
CA PHE A 89 -3.23 -2.15 -10.20
C PHE A 89 -3.65 -0.90 -10.98
N HIS A 90 -3.63 0.29 -10.37
CA HIS A 90 -4.08 1.51 -11.06
C HIS A 90 -3.34 1.76 -12.38
N GLN A 91 -2.05 1.45 -12.44
CA GLN A 91 -1.24 1.62 -13.66
C GLN A 91 -1.66 0.65 -14.77
N MET A 92 -1.81 -0.64 -14.44
CA MET A 92 -2.20 -1.67 -15.40
C MET A 92 -3.63 -1.48 -15.91
N VAL A 93 -4.57 -1.20 -15.01
CA VAL A 93 -5.96 -0.93 -15.40
C VAL A 93 -6.05 0.33 -16.26
N GLY A 94 -5.28 1.38 -15.92
CA GLY A 94 -5.16 2.58 -16.76
C GLY A 94 -4.61 2.27 -18.15
N GLN A 95 -3.61 1.40 -18.24
CA GLN A 95 -3.04 0.94 -19.51
C GLN A 95 -4.09 0.25 -20.39
N TRP A 96 -4.87 -0.68 -19.81
CA TRP A 96 -5.92 -1.40 -20.51
C TRP A 96 -7.06 -0.49 -20.93
N TYR A 97 -7.51 0.41 -20.04
CA TYR A 97 -8.53 1.39 -20.35
C TYR A 97 -8.11 2.28 -21.52
N PHE A 98 -6.87 2.80 -21.47
CA PHE A 98 -6.34 3.64 -22.54
C PHE A 98 -6.27 2.88 -23.87
N ALA A 99 -5.78 1.65 -23.87
CA ALA A 99 -5.75 0.81 -25.07
C ALA A 99 -7.16 0.52 -25.61
N ALA A 100 -8.12 0.22 -24.76
CA ALA A 100 -9.50 -0.06 -25.16
C ALA A 100 -10.19 1.17 -25.78
N THR A 101 -9.91 2.35 -25.27
CA THR A 101 -10.57 3.60 -25.70
C THR A 101 -9.85 4.32 -26.83
N ARG A 102 -8.54 4.07 -27.02
CA ARG A 102 -7.69 4.70 -28.06
C ARG A 102 -7.26 3.67 -29.11
N ASN A 103 -8.21 2.85 -29.58
CA ASN A 103 -8.07 1.94 -30.72
C ASN A 103 -6.85 1.00 -30.65
N GLY A 104 -6.59 0.42 -29.47
CA GLY A 104 -5.47 -0.49 -29.24
C GLY A 104 -4.13 0.19 -28.98
N THR A 105 -4.07 1.52 -28.95
CA THR A 105 -2.84 2.25 -28.64
C THR A 105 -2.50 2.09 -27.17
N MET A 106 -1.36 1.47 -26.87
CA MET A 106 -0.86 1.37 -25.50
C MET A 106 -0.40 2.74 -24.98
N TRP A 107 -0.82 3.09 -23.76
CA TRP A 107 -0.31 4.28 -23.07
C TRP A 107 1.19 4.12 -22.84
N ASN A 108 2.01 5.00 -23.43
CA ASN A 108 3.44 4.97 -23.21
C ASN A 108 3.81 5.93 -22.08
N TRP A 109 3.87 5.40 -20.85
CA TRP A 109 4.17 6.17 -19.65
C TRP A 109 5.45 7.02 -19.77
N TRP A 110 6.46 6.49 -20.46
CA TRP A 110 7.78 7.11 -20.59
C TRP A 110 7.89 8.13 -21.73
N ARG A 111 6.91 8.19 -22.64
CA ARG A 111 6.99 9.00 -23.86
C ARG A 111 6.73 10.49 -23.63
N PHE A 112 6.07 10.84 -22.53
CA PHE A 112 5.73 12.23 -22.23
C PHE A 112 6.53 12.72 -21.03
N ARG A 113 7.12 13.92 -21.16
CA ARG A 113 7.65 14.66 -20.02
C ARG A 113 6.45 15.11 -19.20
N LYS A 114 6.17 14.37 -18.12
CA LYS A 114 4.98 14.60 -17.31
C LYS A 114 5.14 15.85 -16.48
N ASP A 115 4.10 16.67 -16.42
CA ASP A 115 3.99 17.71 -15.42
C ASP A 115 3.93 17.04 -14.04
N PHE A 116 4.65 17.63 -13.07
CA PHE A 116 4.70 17.11 -11.71
C PHE A 116 3.42 17.53 -11.00
N TYR A 117 2.48 16.61 -10.82
CA TYR A 117 1.37 16.83 -9.92
C TYR A 117 1.69 16.16 -8.59
N TRP A 118 2.10 16.97 -7.59
CA TRP A 118 2.08 16.58 -6.19
C TRP A 118 2.74 15.21 -5.89
N PHE A 119 4.06 15.14 -6.10
CA PHE A 119 4.92 13.95 -5.94
C PHE A 119 4.74 12.82 -6.96
N SER A 120 3.78 12.90 -7.89
CA SER A 120 3.59 11.86 -8.90
C SER A 120 3.57 12.42 -10.32
N PRO A 121 4.13 11.69 -11.29
CA PRO A 121 3.91 11.97 -12.70
C PRO A 121 2.40 12.05 -13.04
N ALA A 122 2.02 12.99 -13.92
CA ALA A 122 0.64 13.16 -14.41
C ALA A 122 -0.08 11.82 -14.70
N PRO A 123 -1.38 11.73 -14.33
CA PRO A 123 -2.18 10.51 -14.45
C PRO A 123 -2.35 10.08 -15.91
N CYS A 124 -2.97 8.90 -16.11
CA CYS A 124 -3.36 8.42 -17.44
C CYS A 124 -4.04 9.56 -18.23
N PRO A 125 -3.60 9.88 -19.46
CA PRO A 125 -4.11 11.03 -20.22
C PRO A 125 -5.51 10.73 -20.74
N VAL A 126 -6.48 10.97 -19.88
CA VAL A 126 -7.91 10.78 -20.12
C VAL A 126 -8.63 12.10 -19.87
N GLU A 127 -9.78 12.29 -20.51
CA GLU A 127 -10.61 13.45 -20.26
C GLU A 127 -11.11 13.46 -18.81
N TRP A 128 -11.39 14.63 -18.25
CA TRP A 128 -11.74 14.77 -16.83
C TRP A 128 -12.94 13.90 -16.40
N TYR A 129 -13.89 13.65 -17.30
CA TYR A 129 -15.07 12.83 -17.02
C TYR A 129 -14.73 11.33 -17.01
N GLU A 130 -13.69 10.92 -17.74
CA GLU A 130 -13.22 9.54 -17.79
C GLU A 130 -12.53 9.10 -16.51
N TYR A 131 -12.03 10.07 -15.74
CA TYR A 131 -11.43 9.85 -14.42
C TYR A 131 -12.31 8.96 -13.53
N PHE A 132 -13.61 9.26 -13.44
CA PHE A 132 -14.53 8.51 -12.59
C PHE A 132 -14.70 7.07 -13.07
N TYR A 133 -14.73 6.83 -14.38
CA TYR A 133 -14.80 5.49 -14.94
C TYR A 133 -13.53 4.69 -14.64
N VAL A 134 -12.36 5.30 -14.83
CA VAL A 134 -11.08 4.64 -14.52
C VAL A 134 -10.99 4.30 -13.03
N VAL A 135 -11.38 5.21 -12.13
CA VAL A 135 -11.40 4.95 -10.68
C VAL A 135 -12.33 3.77 -10.34
N LEU A 136 -13.53 3.73 -10.90
CA LEU A 136 -14.47 2.61 -10.68
C LEU A 136 -13.91 1.29 -11.20
N LEU A 137 -13.26 1.29 -12.36
CA LEU A 137 -12.60 0.10 -12.92
C LEU A 137 -11.45 -0.38 -12.03
N VAL A 138 -10.62 0.53 -11.53
CA VAL A 138 -9.51 0.19 -10.63
C VAL A 138 -10.04 -0.41 -9.32
N VAL A 139 -11.07 0.20 -8.72
CA VAL A 139 -11.68 -0.31 -7.47
C VAL A 139 -12.35 -1.66 -7.69
N GLY A 140 -13.09 -1.81 -8.79
CA GLY A 140 -13.75 -3.08 -9.15
C GLY A 140 -12.74 -4.19 -9.39
N PHE A 141 -11.68 -3.93 -10.17
CA PHE A 141 -10.61 -4.88 -10.41
C PHE A 141 -9.86 -5.22 -9.12
N SER A 142 -9.60 -4.23 -8.27
CA SER A 142 -8.94 -4.43 -6.97
C SER A 142 -9.78 -5.31 -6.03
N SER A 143 -11.09 -5.13 -6.04
CA SER A 143 -12.03 -5.96 -5.28
C SER A 143 -12.09 -7.39 -5.84
N LEU A 144 -12.08 -7.56 -7.16
CA LEU A 144 -11.95 -8.87 -7.78
C LEU A 144 -10.65 -9.56 -7.35
N MET A 145 -9.52 -8.86 -7.42
CA MET A 145 -8.22 -9.40 -7.05
C MET A 145 -8.10 -9.77 -5.56
N ASN A 146 -8.83 -9.08 -4.67
CA ASN A 146 -8.91 -9.49 -3.27
C ASN A 146 -9.51 -10.90 -3.09
N ASN A 147 -10.37 -11.34 -4.00
CA ASN A 147 -10.97 -12.68 -3.98
C ASN A 147 -10.15 -13.69 -4.81
N VAL A 148 -9.55 -13.25 -5.91
CA VAL A 148 -8.79 -14.12 -6.83
C VAL A 148 -7.40 -14.42 -6.30
N LEU A 149 -6.71 -13.45 -5.69
CA LEU A 149 -5.32 -13.62 -5.26
C LEU A 149 -5.16 -14.78 -4.25
N PRO A 150 -6.01 -14.92 -3.21
CA PRO A 150 -5.94 -16.08 -2.31
C PRO A 150 -6.10 -17.43 -3.04
N ILE A 151 -6.99 -17.50 -4.03
CA ILE A 151 -7.23 -18.73 -4.81
C ILE A 151 -5.99 -19.07 -5.64
N VAL A 152 -5.38 -18.07 -6.29
CA VAL A 152 -4.18 -18.25 -7.09
C VAL A 152 -3.00 -18.65 -6.21
N THR A 153 -2.82 -18.03 -5.04
CA THR A 153 -1.75 -18.39 -4.10
C THR A 153 -1.95 -19.78 -3.50
N ASP A 154 -3.19 -20.15 -3.18
CA ASP A 154 -3.51 -21.50 -2.69
C ASP A 154 -3.33 -22.56 -3.80
N GLY A 155 -3.66 -22.22 -5.06
CA GLY A 155 -3.39 -23.07 -6.20
C GLY A 155 -1.89 -23.26 -6.46
N LEU A 156 -1.13 -22.16 -6.47
CA LEU A 156 0.32 -22.19 -6.67
C LEU A 156 1.06 -22.90 -5.54
N SER A 157 0.64 -22.72 -4.29
CA SER A 157 1.22 -23.44 -3.14
C SER A 157 0.95 -24.94 -3.20
N LYS A 158 -0.25 -25.37 -3.64
CA LYS A 158 -0.54 -26.80 -3.89
C LYS A 158 0.33 -27.37 -5.01
N ILE A 159 0.55 -26.61 -6.08
CA ILE A 159 1.46 -27.02 -7.17
C ILE A 159 2.91 -27.09 -6.65
N LYS A 160 3.35 -26.10 -5.86
CA LYS A 160 4.69 -26.10 -5.25
C LYS A 160 4.86 -27.27 -4.28
N GLY A 161 3.84 -27.62 -3.51
CA GLY A 161 3.83 -28.80 -2.62
C GLY A 161 3.84 -30.15 -3.35
N ILE A 162 3.39 -30.19 -4.61
CA ILE A 162 3.56 -31.37 -5.48
C ILE A 162 5.00 -31.50 -5.97
N PHE A 163 5.71 -30.38 -6.18
CA PHE A 163 7.11 -30.37 -6.62
C PHE A 163 8.14 -30.37 -5.49
N ILE A 164 7.75 -29.94 -4.30
CA ILE A 164 8.57 -29.85 -3.10
C ILE A 164 7.76 -30.52 -2.00
N ALA A 165 7.89 -31.84 -1.89
CA ALA A 165 7.37 -32.58 -0.74
C ALA A 165 8.17 -32.16 0.50
N VAL A 166 7.69 -31.13 1.19
CA VAL A 166 8.16 -30.82 2.55
C VAL A 166 7.39 -31.74 3.47
N GLU A 167 8.09 -32.72 4.03
CA GLU A 167 7.59 -33.50 5.16
C GLU A 167 7.36 -32.54 6.32
N VAL A 168 6.09 -32.25 6.61
CA VAL A 168 5.68 -31.59 7.84
C VAL A 168 5.88 -32.60 8.97
N SER A 169 7.07 -32.59 9.57
CA SER A 169 7.33 -33.35 10.79
C SER A 169 6.65 -32.65 11.96
N ASP A 170 5.90 -33.42 12.75
CA ASP A 170 5.11 -33.02 13.93
C ASP A 170 5.91 -32.41 15.11
N ASP A 171 7.18 -32.07 14.92
CA ASP A 171 7.96 -31.26 15.87
C ASP A 171 7.95 -29.79 15.42
N GLU A 172 7.05 -29.01 16.03
CA GLU A 172 6.88 -27.56 15.86
C GLU A 172 8.16 -26.78 16.20
N ASN A 173 9.12 -26.71 15.27
CA ASN A 173 10.17 -25.71 15.39
C ASN A 173 9.66 -24.39 14.83
N THR A 174 9.12 -23.53 15.71
CA THR A 174 8.60 -22.19 15.37
C THR A 174 9.59 -21.40 14.51
N GLY A 175 10.90 -21.52 14.78
CA GLY A 175 11.95 -20.89 13.99
C GLY A 175 12.05 -21.43 12.56
N LYS A 176 11.92 -22.74 12.38
CA LYS A 176 11.93 -23.35 11.04
C LYS A 176 10.73 -22.90 10.21
N LEU A 177 9.52 -22.90 10.78
CA LEU A 177 8.33 -22.46 10.06
C LEU A 177 8.40 -20.96 9.74
N LEU A 178 8.85 -20.13 10.68
CA LEU A 178 9.04 -18.70 10.43
C LEU A 178 10.05 -18.44 9.32
N ALA A 179 11.16 -19.20 9.31
CA ALA A 179 12.16 -19.13 8.25
C ALA A 179 11.60 -19.53 6.88
N GLU A 180 10.87 -20.64 6.80
CA GLU A 180 10.22 -21.12 5.57
C GLU A 180 9.17 -20.12 5.04
N LEU A 181 8.43 -19.46 5.93
CA LEU A 181 7.46 -18.43 5.54
C LEU A 181 8.17 -17.19 4.96
N ILE A 182 9.25 -16.74 5.61
CA ILE A 182 10.04 -15.59 5.15
C ILE A 182 10.75 -15.90 3.84
N GLU A 183 11.37 -17.07 3.70
CA GLU A 183 11.98 -17.54 2.45
C GLU A 183 10.93 -17.68 1.35
N GLY A 184 9.75 -18.20 1.67
CA GLY A 184 8.64 -18.31 0.73
C GLY A 184 8.15 -16.96 0.20
N MET A 185 8.25 -15.90 1.01
CA MET A 185 7.85 -14.53 0.63
C MET A 185 8.95 -13.77 -0.13
N THR A 186 10.22 -14.02 0.20
CA THR A 186 11.35 -13.17 -0.22
C THR A 186 12.30 -13.85 -1.19
N GLY A 187 12.32 -15.19 -1.20
CA GLY A 187 13.33 -16.01 -1.87
C GLY A 187 14.69 -16.00 -1.16
N ILE A 188 14.79 -15.43 0.03
CA ILE A 188 16.03 -15.33 0.82
C ILE A 188 15.91 -16.27 2.00
N GLU A 189 16.88 -17.17 2.17
CA GLU A 189 17.00 -18.01 3.36
C GLU A 189 17.37 -17.11 4.57
N PRO A 190 16.47 -16.96 5.55
CA PRO A 190 16.69 -16.06 6.66
C PRO A 190 17.54 -16.71 7.75
N LEU A 191 18.54 -15.96 8.25
CA LEU A 191 19.24 -16.32 9.49
C LEU A 191 18.54 -15.69 10.70
N MET A 192 18.66 -16.31 11.87
CA MET A 192 17.96 -15.85 13.08
C MET A 192 18.40 -14.45 13.51
N GLU A 193 19.65 -14.07 13.24
CA GLU A 193 20.21 -12.76 13.50
C GLU A 193 19.76 -11.68 12.50
N TYR A 194 19.11 -12.06 11.39
CA TYR A 194 18.68 -11.09 10.38
C TYR A 194 17.49 -10.28 10.87
N THR A 195 17.43 -9.03 10.44
CA THR A 195 16.25 -8.18 10.58
C THR A 195 15.29 -8.44 9.41
N LEU A 196 14.00 -8.14 9.60
CA LEU A 196 13.04 -8.21 8.49
C LEU A 196 13.44 -7.31 7.32
N GLU A 197 14.14 -6.21 7.58
CA GLU A 197 14.63 -5.33 6.52
C GLU A 197 15.71 -5.99 5.68
N GLN A 198 16.63 -6.71 6.32
CA GLN A 198 17.68 -7.49 5.64
C GLN A 198 17.10 -8.63 4.81
N CYS A 199 15.97 -9.19 5.24
CA CYS A 199 15.20 -10.15 4.46
C CYS A 199 14.27 -9.51 3.41
N GLY A 200 14.23 -8.18 3.28
CA GLY A 200 13.39 -7.49 2.28
C GLY A 200 11.91 -7.34 2.66
N LEU A 201 11.55 -7.50 3.93
CA LEU A 201 10.17 -7.48 4.46
C LEU A 201 9.79 -6.21 5.25
N ALA A 202 10.67 -5.19 5.28
CA ALA A 202 10.63 -4.01 6.15
C ALA A 202 9.28 -3.27 6.31
N SER A 203 8.37 -3.29 5.31
CA SER A 203 7.16 -2.43 5.38
C SER A 203 5.89 -3.02 4.77
N ILE A 204 6.01 -3.90 3.76
CA ILE A 204 4.87 -4.58 3.13
C ILE A 204 4.74 -6.02 3.65
N GLY A 205 5.85 -6.60 4.13
CA GLY A 205 5.92 -7.99 4.57
C GLY A 205 5.22 -8.24 5.89
N VAL A 206 5.32 -7.31 6.85
CA VAL A 206 4.85 -7.53 8.24
C VAL A 206 3.36 -7.89 8.32
N PRO A 207 2.41 -7.16 7.69
CA PRO A 207 0.99 -7.52 7.79
C PRO A 207 0.67 -8.89 7.16
N ILE A 208 1.38 -9.25 6.08
CA ILE A 208 1.23 -10.54 5.41
C ILE A 208 1.80 -11.65 6.28
N LEU A 209 2.99 -11.44 6.85
CA LEU A 209 3.66 -12.37 7.75
C LEU A 209 2.81 -12.64 9.00
N VAL A 210 2.25 -11.61 9.62
CA VAL A 210 1.29 -11.75 10.74
C VAL A 210 0.11 -12.63 10.36
N ASN A 211 -0.48 -12.40 9.19
CA ASN A 211 -1.62 -13.18 8.73
C ASN A 211 -1.23 -14.65 8.50
N LEU A 212 -0.06 -14.90 7.88
CA LEU A 212 0.46 -16.24 7.68
C LEU A 212 0.78 -16.95 9.00
N LEU A 213 1.35 -16.26 9.99
CA LEU A 213 1.64 -16.83 11.31
C LEU A 213 0.35 -17.19 12.04
N ASN A 214 -0.61 -16.27 12.09
CA ASN A 214 -1.91 -16.56 12.70
C ASN A 214 -2.64 -17.68 11.95
N LYS A 215 -2.54 -17.79 10.62
CA LYS A 215 -3.16 -18.86 9.83
C LYS A 215 -2.50 -20.23 10.07
N ASN A 216 -1.18 -20.28 10.13
CA ASN A 216 -0.45 -21.56 10.25
C ASN A 216 -0.40 -22.09 11.68
N PHE A 217 -0.31 -21.20 12.67
CA PHE A 217 -0.24 -21.62 14.07
C PHE A 217 -1.60 -21.61 14.79
N SER A 218 -2.66 -20.99 14.23
CA SER A 218 -4.00 -21.15 14.80
C SER A 218 -4.62 -22.48 14.36
N THR A 219 -4.97 -23.31 15.32
CA THR A 219 -5.72 -24.55 15.09
C THR A 219 -7.19 -24.36 15.47
N LYS A 220 -8.03 -25.37 15.24
CA LYS A 220 -9.45 -25.34 15.66
C LYS A 220 -9.63 -25.21 17.18
N GLN A 221 -8.60 -25.51 17.95
CA GLN A 221 -8.59 -25.57 19.42
C GLN A 221 -7.60 -24.56 20.02
N ARG A 222 -6.96 -23.73 19.20
CA ARG A 222 -5.95 -22.75 19.62
C ARG A 222 -5.98 -21.56 18.69
N ARG A 223 -6.44 -20.40 19.17
CA ARG A 223 -6.38 -19.16 18.37
C ARG A 223 -5.21 -18.31 18.83
N LEU A 224 -4.23 -18.14 17.95
CA LEU A 224 -3.15 -17.19 18.17
C LEU A 224 -3.55 -15.83 17.61
N ASN A 225 -3.19 -14.79 18.36
CA ASN A 225 -3.46 -13.40 17.98
C ASN A 225 -2.17 -12.60 18.03
N ILE A 226 -1.25 -12.92 17.12
CA ILE A 226 -0.04 -12.15 16.90
C ILE A 226 -0.44 -10.88 16.15
N THR A 227 0.02 -9.72 16.60
CA THR A 227 -0.21 -8.42 15.96
C THR A 227 1.03 -7.94 15.22
N ALA A 228 0.85 -6.98 14.31
CA ALA A 228 1.99 -6.32 13.66
C ALA A 228 2.87 -5.57 14.66
N SER A 229 2.30 -5.08 15.77
CA SER A 229 3.07 -4.41 16.81
C SER A 229 4.03 -5.38 17.51
N ASP A 230 3.61 -6.64 17.70
CA ASP A 230 4.42 -7.65 18.37
C ASP A 230 5.65 -8.02 17.52
N LEU A 231 5.48 -8.15 16.19
CA LEU A 231 6.59 -8.44 15.28
C LEU A 231 7.49 -7.23 15.00
N VAL A 232 6.94 -6.01 14.97
CA VAL A 232 7.76 -4.79 14.78
C VAL A 232 8.61 -4.49 16.02
N GLY A 233 8.16 -4.92 17.20
CA GLY A 233 8.94 -4.83 18.44
C GLY A 233 10.16 -5.76 18.47
N ALA A 234 10.12 -6.85 17.70
CA ALA A 234 11.21 -7.80 17.55
C ALA A 234 12.25 -7.29 16.53
N LYS A 235 13.54 -7.26 16.91
CA LYS A 235 14.59 -6.71 16.06
C LYS A 235 15.11 -7.74 15.07
N THR A 236 15.21 -8.98 15.53
CA THR A 236 15.72 -10.11 14.75
C THR A 236 14.64 -11.17 14.53
N ILE A 237 14.87 -12.07 13.58
CA ILE A 237 13.99 -13.22 13.35
C ILE A 237 13.98 -14.13 14.58
N GLY A 238 15.10 -14.27 15.29
CA GLY A 238 15.17 -14.96 16.58
C GLY A 238 14.24 -14.34 17.62
N ASP A 239 14.24 -13.01 17.76
CA ASP A 239 13.33 -12.31 18.67
C ASP A 239 11.85 -12.57 18.29
N MET A 240 11.55 -12.71 16.99
CA MET A 240 10.19 -13.03 16.53
C MET A 240 9.77 -14.44 16.90
N VAL A 241 10.70 -15.40 16.87
CA VAL A 241 10.44 -16.76 17.37
C VAL A 241 10.07 -16.72 18.84
N GLU A 242 10.82 -15.98 19.66
CA GLU A 242 10.51 -15.83 21.09
C GLU A 242 9.13 -15.21 21.33
N VAL A 243 8.74 -14.21 20.53
CA VAL A 243 7.40 -13.60 20.60
C VAL A 243 6.32 -14.62 20.25
N VAL A 244 6.50 -15.39 19.17
CA VAL A 244 5.53 -16.40 18.75
C VAL A 244 5.42 -17.50 19.80
N ASP A 245 6.54 -17.98 20.35
CA ASP A 245 6.57 -19.01 21.38
C ASP A 245 5.94 -18.54 22.70
N ALA A 246 6.13 -17.27 23.08
CA ALA A 246 5.47 -16.69 24.24
C ALA A 246 3.94 -16.60 24.05
N VAL A 247 3.48 -16.18 22.87
CA VAL A 247 2.03 -16.14 22.55
C VAL A 247 1.44 -17.55 22.49
N LYS A 248 2.21 -18.51 21.98
CA LYS A 248 1.89 -19.93 22.00
C LYS A 248 1.70 -20.43 23.44
N ALA A 249 2.68 -20.25 24.31
CA ALA A 249 2.60 -20.69 25.70
C ALA A 249 1.40 -20.07 26.45
N LEU A 250 1.12 -18.78 26.20
CA LEU A 250 -0.05 -18.11 26.77
C LEU A 250 -1.38 -18.68 26.29
N ALA A 251 -1.48 -19.09 25.02
CA ALA A 251 -2.68 -19.74 24.50
C ALA A 251 -2.89 -21.13 25.13
N ASP A 252 -1.80 -21.87 25.37
CA ASP A 252 -1.85 -23.20 26.00
C ASP A 252 -2.27 -23.11 27.48
N ASP A 253 -1.74 -22.14 28.22
CA ASP A 253 -2.08 -21.89 29.63
C ASP A 253 -3.54 -21.42 29.82
N GLN A 254 -4.14 -20.81 28.79
CA GLN A 254 -5.52 -20.30 28.84
C GLN A 254 -6.57 -21.31 28.38
N GLY A 255 -6.16 -22.46 27.82
CA GLY A 255 -7.07 -23.52 27.39
C GLY A 255 -8.02 -23.12 26.26
N VAL A 256 -7.59 -22.21 25.36
CA VAL A 256 -8.38 -21.69 24.21
C VAL A 256 -7.69 -21.93 22.88
#